data_AF-Q6ZN66-F1
#
_entry.id   AF-Q6ZN66-F1
#
_cell.length_a   1.000
_cell.length_b   1.000
_cell.length_c   1.000
_cell.angle_alpha   90.00
_cell.angle_beta   90.00
_cell.angle_gamma   90.00
#
_symmetry.space_group_name_H-M   'P 1'
#
loop_
_entity.id
_entity.type
_entity.pdbx_description
1 polymer ?
#
loop_
_entity_poly.entity_id
_entity_poly.type
_entity_poly.pdbx_seq_one_letter_code
_entity_poly.pdbx_strand_id
1 'polypeptide(L)'
;MESGPKMLAPVCLVENNNEQLLVNQQAIQILEKISQPVVVVAIVGLYRTGKSYLMNHLAGQNHGFPLGSTVQSETKGIWMWCVPHPSKPNHTLVLLDTEGLGDVEKGDPKNDSWIFALAVLLCSTFVYNSMSTINHQALEQLHYVTELTELIKAKSSPRPDGVEDSTEFVSFFPDFLWTVRDFTLELKLNGHPITEDEYLENALKLIQGNNPRVQTSNFPRECIRRFFPKRKCFVFDRPTNDKDLLANIEKVSEKQLDPKFQEQTNIFCSYIFTHARTKTLREGITVTGNRLGTLAVTYVEAINSGAVPCLENAVITLAQRENSAAVQRAADYYSQQMAQRVKLPTDTLQELLDMHAACEREAIAIFMEHSFKDENQEFQKKFMETTMNKKGDFLLQNEESSVQYCQAKLNELSKGLMESISAGSFSVPGGHKLYMETKERIEQDYWQVPRKGVKAKEVFQRFLESQMVIEESILQSDKALTDREKAVAVDRAKKEAAEKEQELLKQKLQEQQQQMEAQDKSRKENIAQLKEKLQMEREHLLREQIMMLEHTQKVQNDWLHEGFKKKYEEMNAEISQFKRMIDTTKNDDTPWIARTLDNLADELTAILSAPAKLIGHGVKGVSSLFKKHKLPF
;
A
#
# COMPACT_ATOMS: atom_id res chain seq x y z
N MET A 1 -13.67 -12.18 -18.69
CA MET A 1 -12.63 -11.57 -19.54
C MET A 1 -11.31 -11.83 -18.86
N GLU A 2 -10.37 -12.54 -19.50
CA GLU A 2 -9.01 -12.75 -18.99
C GLU A 2 -8.34 -11.37 -18.82
N SER A 3 -8.33 -10.83 -17.59
CA SER A 3 -7.90 -9.45 -17.32
C SER A 3 -6.44 -9.34 -16.83
N GLY A 4 -5.66 -10.41 -16.94
CA GLY A 4 -4.23 -10.42 -16.60
C GLY A 4 -3.35 -10.13 -17.82
N PRO A 5 -2.21 -9.43 -17.67
CA PRO A 5 -1.25 -9.28 -18.74
C PRO A 5 -0.70 -10.66 -19.14
N LYS A 6 -0.88 -11.03 -20.40
CA LYS A 6 -0.37 -12.28 -20.98
C LYS A 6 0.92 -11.99 -21.74
N MET A 7 2.06 -12.33 -21.15
CA MET A 7 3.33 -12.31 -21.88
C MET A 7 3.33 -13.42 -22.93
N LEU A 8 3.80 -13.10 -24.14
CA LEU A 8 3.90 -14.07 -25.25
C LEU A 8 5.14 -14.95 -25.15
N ALA A 9 6.19 -14.48 -24.47
CA ALA A 9 7.45 -15.17 -24.30
C ALA A 9 8.10 -14.74 -22.96
N PRO A 10 8.96 -15.57 -22.37
CA PRO A 10 9.72 -15.20 -21.19
C PRO A 10 10.74 -14.08 -21.48
N VAL A 11 11.10 -13.34 -20.44
CA VAL A 11 12.16 -12.32 -20.47
C VAL A 11 13.10 -12.51 -19.29
N CYS A 12 14.37 -12.10 -19.42
CA CYS A 12 15.29 -12.13 -18.29
C CYS A 12 14.84 -11.11 -17.22
N LEU A 13 14.74 -11.51 -15.96
CA LEU A 13 14.43 -10.64 -14.82
C LEU A 13 15.73 -10.20 -14.11
N VAL A 14 16.60 -11.16 -13.81
CA VAL A 14 17.92 -10.92 -13.22
C VAL A 14 18.96 -11.51 -14.15
N GLU A 15 19.75 -10.67 -14.79
CA GLU A 15 20.90 -11.06 -15.60
C GLU A 15 22.07 -11.43 -14.69
N ASN A 16 22.81 -12.46 -15.07
CA ASN A 16 24.05 -12.87 -14.40
C ASN A 16 25.21 -12.69 -15.37
N ASN A 17 25.91 -11.56 -15.27
CA ASN A 17 27.00 -11.18 -16.17
C ASN A 17 28.29 -11.02 -15.36
N ASN A 18 29.30 -11.88 -15.60
CA ASN A 18 30.63 -11.77 -14.97
C ASN A 18 30.57 -11.50 -13.45
N GLU A 19 29.80 -12.29 -12.70
CA GLU A 19 29.64 -12.17 -11.25
C GLU A 19 28.86 -10.95 -10.74
N GLN A 20 28.23 -10.19 -11.65
CA GLN A 20 27.31 -9.13 -11.30
C GLN A 20 25.88 -9.51 -11.67
N LEU A 21 25.00 -9.40 -10.68
CA LEU A 21 23.57 -9.57 -10.87
C LEU A 21 22.95 -8.23 -11.27
N LEU A 22 22.26 -8.17 -12.40
CA LEU A 22 21.65 -6.93 -12.88
C LEU A 22 20.15 -7.16 -13.12
N VAL A 23 19.31 -6.29 -12.57
CA VAL A 23 17.88 -6.35 -12.84
C VAL A 23 17.58 -5.77 -14.20
N ASN A 24 16.89 -6.53 -15.04
CA ASN A 24 16.47 -6.10 -16.36
C ASN A 24 15.31 -5.11 -16.27
N GLN A 25 15.50 -3.89 -16.77
CA GLN A 25 14.51 -2.82 -16.66
C GLN A 25 13.23 -3.08 -17.45
N GLN A 26 13.30 -3.83 -18.56
CA GLN A 26 12.11 -4.22 -19.32
C GLN A 26 11.23 -5.17 -18.50
N ALA A 27 11.84 -6.11 -17.76
CA ALA A 27 11.12 -6.98 -16.85
C ALA A 27 10.43 -6.20 -15.74
N ILE A 28 11.10 -5.22 -15.14
CA ILE A 28 10.50 -4.35 -14.11
C ILE A 28 9.31 -3.56 -14.65
N GLN A 29 9.42 -2.98 -15.85
CA GLN A 29 8.31 -2.25 -16.48
C GLN A 29 7.09 -3.14 -16.77
N ILE A 30 7.30 -4.44 -17.04
CA ILE A 30 6.21 -5.41 -17.18
C ILE A 30 5.56 -5.64 -15.82
N LEU A 31 6.34 -5.95 -14.80
CA LEU A 31 5.87 -6.20 -13.44
C LEU A 31 5.12 -4.99 -12.83
N GLU A 32 5.59 -3.77 -13.07
CA GLU A 32 4.95 -2.54 -12.59
C GLU A 32 3.51 -2.36 -13.11
N LYS A 33 3.18 -2.91 -14.27
CA LYS A 33 1.83 -2.85 -14.85
C LYS A 33 0.87 -3.89 -14.26
N ILE A 34 1.37 -4.83 -13.46
CA ILE A 34 0.58 -5.90 -12.86
C ILE A 34 0.15 -5.48 -11.45
N SER A 35 -1.06 -4.95 -11.34
CA SER A 35 -1.70 -4.61 -10.05
C SER A 35 -2.31 -5.81 -9.32
N GLN A 36 -2.41 -6.96 -9.99
CA GLN A 36 -2.96 -8.19 -9.42
C GLN A 36 -1.99 -8.84 -8.43
N PRO A 37 -2.50 -9.52 -7.39
CA PRO A 37 -1.70 -10.43 -6.58
C PRO A 37 -0.99 -11.50 -7.43
N VAL A 38 0.25 -11.83 -7.08
CA VAL A 38 1.06 -12.80 -7.82
C VAL A 38 1.22 -14.12 -7.07
N VAL A 39 1.10 -15.22 -7.80
CA VAL A 39 1.58 -16.55 -7.40
C VAL A 39 2.91 -16.75 -8.11
N VAL A 40 3.99 -16.98 -7.37
CA VAL A 40 5.33 -17.00 -7.94
C VAL A 40 5.93 -18.39 -7.76
N VAL A 41 6.20 -19.08 -8.86
CA VAL A 41 6.79 -20.42 -8.87
C VAL A 41 8.20 -20.33 -9.43
N ALA A 42 9.21 -20.75 -8.66
CA ALA A 42 10.59 -20.85 -9.14
C ALA A 42 10.99 -22.32 -9.25
N ILE A 43 11.64 -22.69 -10.36
CA ILE A 43 12.27 -24.02 -10.51
C ILE A 43 13.77 -23.84 -10.52
N VAL A 44 14.42 -24.44 -9.52
CA VAL A 44 15.86 -24.43 -9.30
C VAL A 44 16.39 -25.85 -9.34
N GLY A 45 17.63 -26.02 -9.79
CA GLY A 45 18.26 -27.33 -9.89
C GLY A 45 19.45 -27.30 -10.81
N LEU A 46 20.19 -28.42 -10.81
CA LEU A 46 21.41 -28.53 -11.60
C LEU A 46 21.19 -28.21 -13.07
N TYR A 47 22.28 -27.83 -13.71
CA TYR A 47 22.37 -27.73 -15.15
C TYR A 47 21.87 -29.01 -15.87
N ARG A 48 21.14 -28.84 -16.97
CA ARG A 48 20.59 -29.92 -17.84
C ARG A 48 19.67 -30.95 -17.16
N THR A 49 18.87 -30.53 -16.19
CA THR A 49 17.90 -31.40 -15.49
C THR A 49 16.44 -31.24 -15.96
N GLY A 50 16.19 -30.45 -17.02
CA GLY A 50 14.85 -30.32 -17.61
C GLY A 50 13.89 -29.36 -16.87
N LYS A 51 14.41 -28.35 -16.19
CA LYS A 51 13.64 -27.31 -15.47
C LYS A 51 12.71 -26.51 -16.39
N SER A 52 13.27 -25.95 -17.45
CA SER A 52 12.58 -25.10 -18.43
C SER A 52 11.42 -25.84 -19.12
N TYR A 53 11.50 -27.16 -19.27
CA TYR A 53 10.40 -27.99 -19.77
C TYR A 53 9.17 -27.91 -18.86
N LEU A 54 9.36 -28.10 -17.55
CA LEU A 54 8.26 -28.00 -16.58
C LEU A 54 7.70 -26.58 -16.51
N MET A 55 8.55 -25.56 -16.66
CA MET A 55 8.09 -24.17 -16.72
C MET A 55 7.22 -23.87 -17.93
N ASN A 56 7.57 -24.37 -19.11
CA ASN A 56 6.73 -24.22 -20.31
C ASN A 56 5.34 -24.84 -20.07
N HIS A 57 5.27 -26.04 -19.47
CA HIS A 57 4.00 -26.70 -19.16
C HIS A 57 3.16 -25.94 -18.14
N LEU A 58 3.79 -25.34 -17.12
CA LEU A 58 3.11 -24.44 -16.19
C LEU A 58 2.55 -23.18 -16.87
N ALA A 59 3.19 -22.70 -17.94
CA ALA A 59 2.67 -21.62 -18.78
C ALA A 59 1.55 -22.08 -19.74
N GLY A 60 1.25 -23.38 -19.78
CA GLY A 60 0.31 -23.98 -20.73
C GLY A 60 0.83 -24.00 -22.16
N GLN A 61 2.15 -24.04 -22.36
CA GLN A 61 2.82 -24.03 -23.67
C GLN A 61 3.86 -25.15 -23.75
N ASN A 62 4.16 -25.64 -24.95
CA ASN A 62 5.26 -26.60 -25.15
C ASN A 62 6.62 -25.92 -25.39
N HIS A 63 6.61 -24.60 -25.62
CA HIS A 63 7.76 -23.77 -25.95
C HIS A 63 7.68 -22.42 -25.21
N GLY A 64 8.80 -21.72 -25.13
CA GLY A 64 8.89 -20.39 -24.51
C GLY A 64 10.23 -20.18 -23.83
N PHE A 65 10.47 -20.86 -22.71
CA PHE A 65 11.82 -20.97 -22.15
C PHE A 65 12.66 -21.89 -23.03
N PRO A 66 13.87 -21.48 -23.43
CA PRO A 66 14.73 -22.27 -24.30
C PRO A 66 15.20 -23.54 -23.58
N LEU A 67 14.92 -24.71 -24.16
CA LEU A 67 15.37 -25.97 -23.58
C LEU A 67 16.84 -26.27 -23.93
N GLY A 68 17.27 -25.92 -25.14
CA GLY A 68 18.58 -26.22 -25.72
C GLY A 68 18.84 -27.74 -25.89
N SER A 69 19.54 -28.14 -26.93
CA SER A 69 19.93 -29.55 -27.16
C SER A 69 21.42 -29.83 -26.95
N THR A 70 22.21 -28.78 -26.72
CA THR A 70 23.67 -28.83 -26.62
C THR A 70 24.15 -28.86 -25.17
N VAL A 71 25.47 -28.91 -24.96
CA VAL A 71 26.08 -28.82 -23.62
C VAL A 71 26.31 -27.38 -23.14
N GLN A 72 25.96 -26.37 -23.92
CA GLN A 72 26.04 -24.96 -23.52
C GLN A 72 24.76 -24.53 -22.81
N SER A 73 24.85 -23.77 -21.72
CA SER A 73 23.66 -23.28 -21.01
C SER A 73 22.98 -22.13 -21.76
N GLU A 74 21.66 -22.25 -21.94
CA GLU A 74 20.81 -21.21 -22.56
C GLU A 74 20.34 -20.18 -21.51
N THR A 75 19.93 -20.66 -20.34
CA THR A 75 19.42 -19.82 -19.26
C THR A 75 20.55 -19.26 -18.42
N LYS A 76 20.82 -17.95 -18.54
CA LYS A 76 21.72 -17.19 -17.64
C LYS A 76 20.91 -16.29 -16.71
N GLY A 77 21.19 -16.32 -15.41
CA GLY A 77 20.44 -15.60 -14.39
C GLY A 77 19.03 -16.16 -14.09
N ILE A 78 18.06 -15.29 -13.80
CA ILE A 78 16.66 -15.66 -13.51
C ILE A 78 15.76 -15.08 -14.60
N TRP A 79 15.02 -15.94 -15.29
CA TRP A 79 14.08 -15.57 -16.34
C TRP A 79 12.65 -15.66 -15.82
N MET A 80 11.79 -14.73 -16.24
CA MET A 80 10.40 -14.68 -15.81
C MET A 80 9.42 -14.83 -16.96
N TRP A 81 8.28 -15.46 -16.69
CA TRP A 81 7.11 -15.48 -17.57
C TRP A 81 5.85 -15.23 -16.76
N CYS A 82 5.14 -14.13 -17.05
CA CYS A 82 3.87 -13.78 -16.42
C CYS A 82 2.68 -14.18 -17.30
N VAL A 83 1.79 -14.99 -16.75
CA VAL A 83 0.55 -15.43 -17.40
C VAL A 83 -0.64 -15.30 -16.45
N PRO A 84 -1.88 -15.14 -16.95
CA PRO A 84 -3.07 -15.21 -16.10
C PRO A 84 -3.11 -16.54 -15.33
N HIS A 85 -3.46 -16.50 -14.04
CA HIS A 85 -3.51 -17.72 -13.25
C HIS A 85 -4.69 -18.63 -13.71
N PRO A 86 -4.46 -19.92 -14.02
CA PRO A 86 -5.50 -20.77 -14.63
C PRO A 86 -6.77 -20.99 -13.80
N SER A 87 -6.63 -21.05 -12.47
CA SER A 87 -7.71 -21.38 -11.52
C SER A 87 -8.10 -20.26 -10.55
N LYS A 88 -7.30 -19.18 -10.45
CA LYS A 88 -7.51 -18.09 -9.48
C LYS A 88 -7.82 -16.82 -10.27
N PRO A 89 -9.08 -16.39 -10.34
CA PRO A 89 -9.41 -15.13 -11.01
C PRO A 89 -8.66 -13.97 -10.35
N ASN A 90 -8.33 -12.95 -11.15
CA ASN A 90 -7.61 -11.75 -10.71
C ASN A 90 -6.22 -11.99 -10.09
N HIS A 91 -5.59 -13.13 -10.38
CA HIS A 91 -4.21 -13.42 -10.02
C HIS A 91 -3.36 -13.59 -11.27
N THR A 92 -2.08 -13.23 -11.15
CA THR A 92 -1.07 -13.52 -12.17
C THR A 92 -0.14 -14.63 -11.66
N LEU A 93 0.10 -15.65 -12.49
CA LEU A 93 1.12 -16.66 -12.26
C LEU A 93 2.44 -16.16 -12.86
N VAL A 94 3.46 -16.03 -12.02
CA VAL A 94 4.82 -15.64 -12.41
C VAL A 94 5.73 -16.86 -12.29
N LEU A 95 6.28 -17.30 -13.40
CA LEU A 95 7.17 -18.45 -13.48
C LEU A 95 8.62 -17.95 -13.55
N LEU A 96 9.48 -18.40 -12.63
CA LEU A 96 10.89 -18.02 -12.54
C LEU A 96 11.80 -19.21 -12.89
N ASP A 97 12.26 -19.30 -14.14
CA ASP A 97 13.24 -20.30 -14.57
C ASP A 97 14.65 -19.82 -14.22
N THR A 98 15.37 -20.59 -13.43
CA THR A 98 16.71 -20.20 -12.99
C THR A 98 17.79 -20.86 -13.83
N GLU A 99 18.93 -20.18 -13.91
CA GLU A 99 20.17 -20.74 -14.39
C GLU A 99 20.50 -22.07 -13.68
N GLY A 100 21.11 -22.99 -14.43
CA GLY A 100 21.53 -24.29 -13.91
C GLY A 100 22.66 -24.14 -12.89
N LEU A 101 22.46 -24.72 -11.71
CA LEU A 101 23.50 -24.79 -10.68
C LEU A 101 24.63 -25.72 -11.13
N GLY A 102 25.88 -25.38 -10.78
CA GLY A 102 27.07 -26.19 -11.03
C GLY A 102 27.49 -26.28 -12.51
N ASP A 103 27.14 -25.29 -13.34
CA ASP A 103 27.63 -25.22 -14.72
C ASP A 103 29.16 -25.03 -14.74
N VAL A 104 29.87 -25.91 -15.44
CA VAL A 104 31.35 -25.96 -15.45
C VAL A 104 31.96 -24.75 -16.18
N GLU A 105 31.18 -24.09 -17.03
CA GLU A 105 31.60 -22.85 -17.69
C GLU A 105 31.66 -21.65 -16.72
N LYS A 106 31.17 -21.80 -15.48
CA LYS A 106 31.20 -20.77 -14.45
C LYS A 106 32.51 -20.81 -13.66
N GLY A 107 33.12 -19.64 -13.48
CA GLY A 107 34.32 -19.48 -12.65
C GLY A 107 34.06 -19.46 -11.14
N ASP A 108 32.89 -18.98 -10.68
CA ASP A 108 32.61 -18.71 -9.26
C ASP A 108 31.30 -19.38 -8.77
N PRO A 109 31.37 -20.31 -7.79
CA PRO A 109 30.19 -20.92 -7.17
C PRO A 109 29.31 -19.93 -6.37
N LYS A 110 29.83 -18.76 -5.97
CA LYS A 110 29.09 -17.80 -5.14
C LYS A 110 27.83 -17.24 -5.83
N ASN A 111 27.85 -17.09 -7.16
CA ASN A 111 26.68 -16.63 -7.91
C ASN A 111 25.54 -17.64 -7.86
N ASP A 112 25.85 -18.94 -7.85
CA ASP A 112 24.82 -19.98 -7.74
C ASP A 112 24.08 -19.85 -6.40
N SER A 113 24.81 -19.58 -5.32
CA SER A 113 24.23 -19.32 -4.00
C SER A 113 23.32 -18.09 -3.99
N TRP A 114 23.70 -17.00 -4.69
CA TRP A 114 22.84 -15.82 -4.81
C TRP A 114 21.60 -16.06 -5.68
N ILE A 115 21.73 -16.76 -6.80
CA ILE A 115 20.57 -17.16 -7.63
C ILE A 115 19.62 -18.03 -6.82
N PHE A 116 20.15 -18.97 -6.03
CA PHE A 116 19.36 -19.81 -5.13
C PHE A 116 18.63 -18.98 -4.07
N ALA A 117 19.33 -18.08 -3.39
CA ALA A 117 18.75 -17.20 -2.37
C ALA A 117 17.66 -16.27 -2.95
N LEU A 118 17.92 -15.66 -4.11
CA LEU A 118 16.93 -14.82 -4.81
C LEU A 118 15.69 -15.61 -5.22
N ALA A 119 15.85 -16.83 -5.72
CA ALA A 119 14.71 -17.68 -6.06
C ALA A 119 13.82 -17.95 -4.85
N VAL A 120 14.42 -18.29 -3.70
CA VAL A 120 13.71 -18.51 -2.43
C VAL A 120 13.00 -17.23 -1.97
N LEU A 121 13.68 -16.07 -2.02
CA LEU A 121 13.11 -14.78 -1.58
C LEU A 121 11.95 -14.32 -2.46
N LEU A 122 12.03 -14.52 -3.77
CA LEU A 122 11.05 -14.01 -4.73
C LEU A 122 9.82 -14.93 -4.87
N CYS A 123 10.00 -16.25 -4.77
CA CYS A 123 8.90 -17.19 -5.01
C CYS A 123 7.99 -17.41 -3.79
N SER A 124 6.78 -17.89 -4.05
CA SER A 124 5.86 -18.46 -3.05
C SER A 124 5.80 -19.98 -3.11
N THR A 125 6.30 -20.57 -4.19
CA THR A 125 6.50 -22.02 -4.36
C THR A 125 7.87 -22.26 -5.00
N PHE A 126 8.73 -22.95 -4.26
CA PHE A 126 10.09 -23.28 -4.67
C PHE A 126 10.15 -24.74 -5.07
N VAL A 127 10.53 -25.00 -6.31
CA VAL A 127 10.66 -26.35 -6.85
C VAL A 127 12.15 -26.66 -7.01
N TYR A 128 12.64 -27.62 -6.24
CA TYR A 128 13.96 -28.20 -6.45
C TYR A 128 13.85 -29.38 -7.43
N ASN A 129 14.56 -29.30 -8.55
CA ASN A 129 14.52 -30.26 -9.64
C ASN A 129 15.84 -31.05 -9.71
N SER A 130 15.76 -32.34 -9.45
CA SER A 130 16.88 -33.28 -9.48
C SER A 130 16.62 -34.47 -10.41
N MET A 131 17.67 -35.21 -10.76
CA MET A 131 17.57 -36.42 -11.58
C MET A 131 17.67 -37.69 -10.75
N SER A 132 17.08 -38.76 -11.27
CA SER A 132 17.15 -40.14 -10.79
C SER A 132 16.52 -40.37 -9.41
N THR A 133 17.24 -40.12 -8.32
CA THR A 133 16.79 -40.45 -6.96
C THR A 133 17.28 -39.41 -5.96
N ILE A 134 16.61 -39.33 -4.81
CA ILE A 134 17.07 -38.55 -3.66
C ILE A 134 18.18 -39.35 -2.97
N ASN A 135 19.40 -39.22 -3.46
CA ASN A 135 20.59 -39.87 -2.92
C ASN A 135 21.41 -38.92 -2.02
N HIS A 136 22.52 -39.42 -1.45
CA HIS A 136 23.36 -38.61 -0.57
C HIS A 136 23.93 -37.38 -1.28
N GLN A 137 24.38 -37.53 -2.52
CA GLN A 137 24.91 -36.43 -3.33
C GLN A 137 23.85 -35.36 -3.61
N ALA A 138 22.61 -35.75 -3.89
CA ALA A 138 21.50 -34.81 -4.10
C ALA A 138 21.19 -34.01 -2.81
N LEU A 139 21.38 -34.63 -1.64
CA LEU A 139 21.23 -33.97 -0.33
C LEU A 139 22.44 -33.09 0.01
N GLU A 140 23.66 -33.48 -0.35
CA GLU A 140 24.86 -32.64 -0.24
C GLU A 140 24.77 -31.41 -1.16
N GLN A 141 24.17 -31.57 -2.34
CA GLN A 141 23.88 -30.45 -3.24
C GLN A 141 22.87 -29.45 -2.67
N LEU A 142 22.14 -29.82 -1.61
CA LEU A 142 21.30 -28.87 -0.86
C LEU A 142 22.09 -28.06 0.17
N HIS A 143 23.42 -28.05 0.13
CA HIS A 143 24.23 -27.08 0.89
C HIS A 143 23.80 -25.63 0.63
N TYR A 144 23.29 -25.29 -0.56
CA TYR A 144 22.70 -23.98 -0.81
C TYR A 144 21.60 -23.59 0.18
N VAL A 145 20.80 -24.56 0.65
CA VAL A 145 19.78 -24.33 1.68
C VAL A 145 20.41 -23.95 3.01
N THR A 146 21.58 -24.54 3.32
CA THR A 146 22.32 -24.23 4.54
C THR A 146 22.96 -22.85 4.48
N GLU A 147 23.43 -22.42 3.30
CA GLU A 147 24.01 -21.09 3.10
C GLU A 147 22.96 -19.96 3.23
N LEU A 148 21.66 -20.26 3.08
CA LEU A 148 20.60 -19.27 3.23
C LEU A 148 20.65 -18.53 4.58
N THR A 149 21.14 -19.16 5.65
CA THR A 149 21.27 -18.50 6.96
C THR A 149 22.32 -17.39 6.97
N GLU A 150 23.27 -17.43 6.03
CA GLU A 150 24.30 -16.39 5.85
C GLU A 150 23.92 -15.41 4.72
N LEU A 151 23.10 -15.85 3.77
CA LEU A 151 22.71 -15.11 2.57
C LEU A 151 21.34 -14.41 2.67
N ILE A 152 20.57 -14.65 3.72
CA ILE A 152 19.27 -14.02 3.96
C ILE A 152 19.18 -13.58 5.42
N LYS A 153 18.60 -12.40 5.65
CA LYS A 153 18.16 -11.96 6.97
C LYS A 153 16.67 -11.70 7.02
N ALA A 154 16.01 -12.12 8.10
CA ALA A 154 14.66 -11.70 8.44
C ALA A 154 14.69 -10.28 9.04
N LYS A 155 15.62 -10.02 9.97
CA LYS A 155 15.79 -8.74 10.69
C LYS A 155 17.09 -8.04 10.36
N SER A 156 17.05 -6.71 10.38
CA SER A 156 18.21 -5.86 10.10
C SER A 156 19.24 -5.89 11.24
N SER A 157 18.77 -5.97 12.48
CA SER A 157 19.59 -5.99 13.69
C SER A 157 19.51 -7.35 14.41
N PRO A 158 20.59 -7.80 15.06
CA PRO A 158 20.56 -8.99 15.90
C PRO A 158 19.57 -8.83 17.06
N ARG A 159 18.90 -9.92 17.41
CA ARG A 159 17.94 -9.92 18.52
C ARG A 159 18.66 -9.90 19.88
N PRO A 160 18.15 -9.14 20.88
CA PRO A 160 18.75 -9.08 22.22
C PRO A 160 18.74 -10.41 22.99
N ASP A 161 17.83 -11.32 22.64
CA ASP A 161 17.63 -12.60 23.32
C ASP A 161 18.54 -13.73 22.79
N GLY A 162 19.37 -13.44 21.78
CA GLY A 162 20.32 -14.38 21.19
C GLY A 162 19.67 -15.45 20.30
N VAL A 163 18.37 -15.37 20.03
CA VAL A 163 17.71 -16.32 19.12
C VAL A 163 18.15 -16.06 17.68
N GLU A 164 18.47 -17.13 16.96
CA GLU A 164 18.88 -17.06 15.56
C GLU A 164 17.79 -16.41 14.70
N ASP A 165 18.22 -15.54 13.79
CA ASP A 165 17.35 -14.86 12.82
C ASP A 165 16.65 -15.86 11.87
N SER A 166 17.31 -16.99 11.59
CA SER A 166 16.80 -18.12 10.79
C SER A 166 15.49 -18.72 11.35
N THR A 167 15.20 -18.52 12.63
CA THR A 167 13.94 -19.00 13.24
C THR A 167 12.70 -18.31 12.66
N GLU A 168 12.82 -17.12 12.08
CA GLU A 168 11.71 -16.43 11.42
C GLU A 168 11.50 -16.89 9.97
N PHE A 169 12.42 -17.66 9.38
CA PHE A 169 12.36 -18.06 7.96
C PHE A 169 11.05 -18.76 7.61
N VAL A 170 10.54 -19.58 8.52
CA VAL A 170 9.26 -20.28 8.38
C VAL A 170 8.08 -19.34 8.03
N SER A 171 8.12 -18.06 8.43
CA SER A 171 7.03 -17.11 8.15
C SER A 171 6.95 -16.65 6.69
N PHE A 172 8.08 -16.62 5.98
CA PHE A 172 8.16 -16.02 4.64
C PHE A 172 8.75 -16.95 3.57
N PHE A 173 9.33 -18.08 3.96
CA PHE A 173 9.82 -19.08 3.03
C PHE A 173 8.67 -19.70 2.23
N PRO A 174 8.94 -20.06 0.96
CA PRO A 174 7.95 -20.61 0.05
C PRO A 174 7.56 -22.05 0.43
N ASP A 175 6.50 -22.56 -0.21
CA ASP A 175 6.23 -24.01 -0.19
C ASP A 175 7.35 -24.73 -0.96
N PHE A 176 7.90 -25.83 -0.42
CA PHE A 176 8.99 -26.58 -1.03
C PHE A 176 8.47 -27.80 -1.79
N LEU A 177 8.77 -27.88 -3.08
CA LEU A 177 8.46 -29.01 -3.94
C LEU A 177 9.77 -29.66 -4.37
N TRP A 178 9.91 -30.97 -4.19
CA TRP A 178 11.02 -31.73 -4.76
C TRP A 178 10.51 -32.53 -5.96
N THR A 179 11.04 -32.24 -7.14
CA THR A 179 10.75 -32.96 -8.38
C THR A 179 11.93 -33.86 -8.73
N VAL A 180 11.68 -35.16 -8.83
CA VAL A 180 12.68 -36.19 -9.12
C VAL A 180 12.42 -36.74 -10.52
N ARG A 181 13.26 -36.35 -11.47
CA ARG A 181 13.16 -36.70 -12.89
C ARG A 181 13.77 -38.06 -13.18
N ASP A 182 13.33 -38.74 -14.23
CA ASP A 182 13.83 -40.06 -14.65
C ASP A 182 13.84 -41.10 -13.51
N PHE A 183 12.80 -41.07 -12.67
CA PHE A 183 12.64 -41.99 -11.55
C PHE A 183 12.22 -43.38 -12.07
N THR A 184 12.96 -44.41 -11.68
CA THR A 184 12.77 -45.79 -12.20
C THR A 184 12.50 -46.83 -11.13
N LEU A 185 12.50 -46.44 -9.85
CA LEU A 185 12.30 -47.35 -8.73
C LEU A 185 10.82 -47.51 -8.39
N GLU A 186 10.47 -48.63 -7.75
CA GLU A 186 9.17 -48.75 -7.10
C GLU A 186 9.18 -47.94 -5.80
N LEU A 187 8.13 -47.15 -5.55
CA LEU A 187 7.94 -46.45 -4.28
C LEU A 187 7.50 -47.43 -3.19
N LYS A 188 8.47 -48.19 -2.67
CA LYS A 188 8.29 -49.13 -1.56
C LYS A 188 9.37 -48.92 -0.51
N LEU A 189 8.96 -48.92 0.76
CA LEU A 189 9.86 -48.92 1.90
C LEU A 189 9.53 -50.10 2.81
N ASN A 190 10.53 -50.90 3.18
CA ASN A 190 10.35 -52.13 3.95
C ASN A 190 9.31 -53.10 3.35
N GLY A 191 9.23 -53.17 2.02
CA GLY A 191 8.28 -54.01 1.29
C GLY A 191 6.86 -53.43 1.16
N HIS A 192 6.55 -52.32 1.83
CA HIS A 192 5.24 -51.68 1.76
C HIS A 192 5.24 -50.53 0.76
N PRO A 193 4.18 -50.37 -0.06
CA PRO A 193 4.00 -49.19 -0.92
C PRO A 193 3.97 -47.91 -0.08
N ILE A 194 4.64 -46.88 -0.58
CA ILE A 194 4.66 -45.54 0.01
C ILE A 194 4.31 -44.48 -1.05
N THR A 195 3.91 -43.31 -0.59
CA THR A 195 3.71 -42.11 -1.42
C THR A 195 5.04 -41.41 -1.74
N GLU A 196 5.02 -40.53 -2.73
CA GLU A 196 6.16 -39.66 -3.05
C GLU A 196 6.55 -38.78 -1.86
N ASP A 197 5.56 -38.31 -1.09
CA ASP A 197 5.78 -37.45 0.08
C ASP A 197 6.46 -38.24 1.20
N GLU A 198 6.03 -39.48 1.46
CA GLU A 198 6.70 -40.37 2.41
C GLU A 198 8.13 -40.71 1.97
N TYR A 199 8.38 -40.81 0.65
CA TYR A 199 9.72 -40.98 0.12
C TYR A 199 10.62 -39.78 0.44
N LEU A 200 10.12 -38.55 0.25
CA LEU A 200 10.82 -37.32 0.60
C LEU A 200 11.05 -37.19 2.10
N GLU A 201 10.02 -37.36 2.93
CA GLU A 201 10.15 -37.27 4.39
C GLU A 201 11.11 -38.34 4.92
N ASN A 202 11.14 -39.54 4.31
CA ASN A 202 12.13 -40.55 4.65
C ASN A 202 13.58 -40.12 4.28
N ALA A 203 13.79 -39.45 3.16
CA ALA A 203 15.10 -38.93 2.77
C ALA A 203 15.60 -37.79 3.69
N LEU A 204 14.66 -37.02 4.25
CA LEU A 204 14.91 -35.92 5.19
C LEU A 204 15.03 -36.35 6.66
N LYS A 205 14.85 -37.63 6.98
CA LYS A 205 15.11 -38.16 8.33
C LYS A 205 16.57 -37.92 8.72
N LEU A 206 16.78 -37.55 9.97
CA LEU A 206 18.12 -37.34 10.48
C LEU A 206 18.81 -38.67 10.75
N ILE A 207 20.10 -38.74 10.41
CA ILE A 207 20.94 -39.91 10.64
C ILE A 207 21.37 -39.92 12.10
N GLN A 208 21.26 -41.08 12.76
CA GLN A 208 21.71 -41.26 14.13
C GLN A 208 23.23 -41.15 14.27
N GLY A 209 23.67 -40.56 15.37
CA GLY A 209 25.08 -40.36 15.69
C GLY A 209 25.46 -38.89 15.81
N ASN A 210 26.64 -38.65 16.40
CA ASN A 210 27.12 -37.31 16.73
C ASN A 210 28.51 -37.02 16.17
N ASN A 211 28.99 -37.82 15.21
CA ASN A 211 30.27 -37.55 14.56
C ASN A 211 30.13 -36.39 13.55
N PRO A 212 31.22 -35.67 13.24
CA PRO A 212 31.15 -34.50 12.35
C PRO A 212 30.52 -34.78 10.98
N ARG A 213 30.76 -35.96 10.38
CA ARG A 213 30.16 -36.32 9.08
C ARG A 213 28.64 -36.45 9.15
N VAL A 214 28.13 -37.03 10.23
CA VAL A 214 26.68 -37.13 10.48
C VAL A 214 26.08 -35.74 10.70
N GLN A 215 26.76 -34.88 11.45
CA GLN A 215 26.32 -33.49 11.65
C GLN A 215 26.25 -32.71 10.32
N THR A 216 27.31 -32.75 9.50
CA THR A 216 27.33 -32.13 8.17
C THR A 216 26.23 -32.66 7.26
N SER A 217 25.98 -33.97 7.28
CA SER A 217 24.91 -34.59 6.50
C SER A 217 23.51 -34.20 7.01
N ASN A 218 23.31 -34.10 8.32
CA ASN A 218 22.02 -33.75 8.90
C ASN A 218 21.67 -32.26 8.74
N PHE A 219 22.66 -31.38 8.66
CA PHE A 219 22.43 -29.93 8.58
C PHE A 219 21.48 -29.49 7.44
N PRO A 220 21.66 -29.87 6.16
CA PRO A 220 20.71 -29.52 5.10
C PRO A 220 19.31 -30.10 5.36
N ARG A 221 19.21 -31.31 5.92
CA ARG A 221 17.92 -31.94 6.26
C ARG A 221 17.18 -31.13 7.34
N GLU A 222 17.92 -30.66 8.34
CA GLU A 222 17.38 -29.82 9.41
C GLU A 222 16.91 -28.47 8.86
N CYS A 223 17.73 -27.80 8.06
CA CYS A 223 17.35 -26.55 7.42
C CYS A 223 16.08 -26.70 6.58
N ILE A 224 15.97 -27.76 5.77
CA ILE A 224 14.75 -27.99 4.96
C ILE A 224 13.53 -28.18 5.84
N ARG A 225 13.63 -29.05 6.87
CA ARG A 225 12.51 -29.33 7.77
C ARG A 225 12.10 -28.12 8.60
N ARG A 226 13.04 -27.24 8.95
CA ARG A 226 12.79 -26.02 9.74
C ARG A 226 12.26 -24.86 8.89
N PHE A 227 12.85 -24.62 7.74
CA PHE A 227 12.58 -23.42 6.95
C PHE A 227 11.35 -23.56 6.05
N PHE A 228 11.05 -24.77 5.56
CA PHE A 228 9.96 -25.00 4.61
C PHE A 228 8.84 -25.81 5.25
N PRO A 229 7.77 -25.15 5.75
CA PRO A 229 6.73 -25.83 6.54
C PRO A 229 5.90 -26.82 5.73
N LYS A 230 5.70 -26.52 4.46
CA LYS A 230 4.98 -27.35 3.52
C LYS A 230 5.95 -27.93 2.51
N ARG A 231 5.99 -29.26 2.43
CA ARG A 231 6.84 -30.02 1.53
C ARG A 231 5.99 -30.97 0.71
N LYS A 232 6.31 -31.11 -0.58
CA LYS A 232 5.63 -32.00 -1.52
C LYS A 232 6.66 -32.64 -2.45
N CYS A 233 6.47 -33.90 -2.80
CA CYS A 233 7.34 -34.60 -3.72
C CYS A 233 6.58 -35.03 -4.98
N PHE A 234 7.29 -35.04 -6.11
CA PHE A 234 6.82 -35.59 -7.37
C PHE A 234 7.94 -36.41 -7.99
N VAL A 235 7.61 -37.63 -8.43
CA VAL A 235 8.50 -38.45 -9.25
C VAL A 235 8.00 -38.44 -10.68
N PHE A 236 8.92 -38.37 -11.64
CA PHE A 236 8.61 -38.38 -13.05
C PHE A 236 9.33 -39.53 -13.73
N ASP A 237 8.58 -40.31 -14.49
CA ASP A 237 9.12 -41.27 -15.45
C ASP A 237 9.89 -40.49 -16.53
N ARG A 238 10.73 -41.21 -17.28
CA ARG A 238 11.49 -40.59 -18.36
C ARG A 238 10.52 -40.14 -19.47
N PRO A 239 10.67 -38.93 -20.06
CA PRO A 239 9.74 -38.44 -21.08
C PRO A 239 9.62 -39.35 -22.31
N THR A 240 10.73 -39.92 -22.75
CA THR A 240 10.82 -40.90 -23.84
C THR A 240 12.15 -41.63 -23.77
N ASN A 241 12.18 -42.87 -24.26
CA ASN A 241 13.42 -43.65 -24.40
C ASN A 241 14.17 -43.34 -25.71
N ASP A 242 13.54 -42.61 -26.64
CA ASP A 242 14.16 -42.18 -27.88
C ASP A 242 15.06 -40.96 -27.65
N LYS A 243 16.35 -41.10 -27.92
CA LYS A 243 17.36 -40.07 -27.70
C LYS A 243 17.17 -38.85 -28.60
N ASP A 244 16.75 -39.06 -29.85
CA ASP A 244 16.59 -37.99 -30.83
C ASP A 244 15.34 -37.16 -30.54
N LEU A 245 14.26 -37.82 -30.11
CA LEU A 245 13.08 -37.15 -29.58
C LEU A 245 13.41 -36.38 -28.30
N LEU A 246 14.13 -36.99 -27.35
CA LEU A 246 14.50 -36.32 -26.10
C LEU A 246 15.37 -35.08 -26.34
N ALA A 247 16.31 -35.13 -27.30
CA ALA A 247 17.14 -33.99 -27.67
C ALA A 247 16.33 -32.83 -28.30
N ASN A 248 15.17 -33.13 -28.89
CA ASN A 248 14.27 -32.17 -29.54
C ASN A 248 12.91 -32.09 -28.83
N ILE A 249 12.86 -32.31 -27.51
CA ILE A 249 11.61 -32.50 -26.76
C ILE A 249 10.60 -31.37 -26.96
N GLU A 250 11.05 -30.13 -27.21
CA GLU A 250 10.21 -28.97 -27.54
C GLU A 250 9.33 -29.17 -28.80
N LYS A 251 9.78 -30.00 -29.75
CA LYS A 251 9.09 -30.30 -31.01
C LYS A 251 8.33 -31.64 -30.96
N VAL A 252 8.46 -32.39 -29.87
CA VAL A 252 7.86 -33.72 -29.74
C VAL A 252 6.36 -33.56 -29.47
N SER A 253 5.55 -34.32 -30.19
CA SER A 253 4.10 -34.34 -29.92
C SER A 253 3.81 -35.12 -28.64
N GLU A 254 2.77 -34.72 -27.89
CA GLU A 254 2.36 -35.40 -26.65
C GLU A 254 2.17 -36.92 -26.83
N LYS A 255 1.68 -37.35 -28.01
CA LYS A 255 1.47 -38.78 -28.33
C LYS A 255 2.75 -39.62 -28.36
N GLN A 256 3.92 -39.00 -28.48
CA GLN A 256 5.22 -39.66 -28.52
C GLN A 256 5.91 -39.69 -27.15
N LEU A 257 5.34 -39.01 -26.16
CA LEU A 257 5.83 -39.02 -24.79
C LEU A 257 5.26 -40.23 -24.04
N ASP A 258 5.97 -40.68 -23.03
CA ASP A 258 5.49 -41.74 -22.14
C ASP A 258 4.16 -41.30 -21.46
N PRO A 259 3.09 -42.13 -21.49
CA PRO A 259 1.81 -41.76 -20.90
C PRO A 259 1.87 -41.47 -19.40
N LYS A 260 2.71 -42.17 -18.63
CA LYS A 260 2.86 -41.92 -17.19
C LYS A 260 3.58 -40.60 -16.93
N PHE A 261 4.59 -40.28 -17.74
CA PHE A 261 5.25 -38.98 -17.68
C PHE A 261 4.28 -37.82 -17.94
N GLN A 262 3.40 -37.97 -18.93
CA GLN A 262 2.35 -36.99 -19.20
C GLN A 262 1.38 -36.85 -18.03
N GLU A 263 0.92 -37.98 -17.47
CA GLU A 263 0.05 -38.01 -16.30
C GLU A 263 0.69 -37.29 -15.10
N GLN A 264 1.94 -37.61 -14.77
CA GLN A 264 2.70 -36.97 -13.67
C GLN A 264 2.89 -35.47 -13.91
N THR A 265 3.18 -35.05 -15.15
CA THR A 265 3.29 -33.64 -15.54
C THR A 265 1.96 -32.90 -15.34
N ASN A 266 0.84 -33.51 -15.72
CA ASN A 266 -0.49 -32.95 -15.52
C ASN A 266 -0.86 -32.85 -14.04
N ILE A 267 -0.54 -33.87 -13.24
CA ILE A 267 -0.74 -33.88 -11.78
C ILE A 267 0.09 -32.75 -11.14
N PHE A 268 1.36 -32.60 -11.52
CA PHE A 268 2.24 -31.53 -11.04
C PHE A 268 1.68 -30.15 -11.35
N CYS A 269 1.30 -29.88 -12.60
CA CYS A 269 0.74 -28.59 -13.01
C CYS A 269 -0.57 -28.31 -12.27
N SER A 270 -1.48 -29.29 -12.23
CA SER A 270 -2.76 -29.18 -11.52
C SER A 270 -2.57 -28.91 -10.02
N TYR A 271 -1.58 -29.56 -9.40
CA TYR A 271 -1.24 -29.32 -8.01
C TYR A 271 -0.78 -27.88 -7.79
N ILE A 272 0.13 -27.36 -8.62
CA ILE A 272 0.59 -25.97 -8.52
C ILE A 272 -0.58 -25.00 -8.71
N PHE A 273 -1.40 -25.19 -9.75
CA PHE A 273 -2.55 -24.32 -9.99
C PHE A 273 -3.57 -24.38 -8.84
N THR A 274 -3.66 -25.47 -8.10
CA THR A 274 -4.63 -25.59 -7.00
C THR A 274 -4.06 -25.12 -5.67
N HIS A 275 -2.79 -25.43 -5.38
CA HIS A 275 -2.21 -25.33 -4.04
C HIS A 275 -1.10 -24.29 -3.90
N ALA A 276 -0.53 -23.78 -4.99
CA ALA A 276 0.48 -22.72 -4.91
C ALA A 276 -0.15 -21.46 -4.34
N ARG A 277 0.43 -20.94 -3.26
CA ARG A 277 -0.11 -19.78 -2.54
C ARG A 277 0.29 -18.48 -3.20
N THR A 278 -0.53 -17.45 -2.99
CA THR A 278 -0.16 -16.07 -3.35
C THR A 278 1.07 -15.66 -2.56
N LYS A 279 2.03 -14.97 -3.18
CA LYS A 279 3.22 -14.48 -2.50
C LYS A 279 2.80 -13.40 -1.49
N THR A 280 3.24 -13.58 -0.26
CA THR A 280 3.05 -12.63 0.84
C THR A 280 4.41 -12.33 1.46
N LEU A 281 4.55 -11.12 1.99
CA LEU A 281 5.59 -10.77 2.94
C LEU A 281 5.04 -11.00 4.36
N ARG A 282 5.79 -10.56 5.38
CA ARG A 282 5.30 -10.56 6.77
C ARG A 282 4.05 -9.71 6.93
N GLU A 283 3.31 -9.95 8.01
CA GLU A 283 2.12 -9.20 8.39
C GLU A 283 0.98 -9.30 7.35
N GLY A 284 1.02 -10.32 6.48
CA GLY A 284 -0.02 -10.57 5.48
C GLY A 284 0.03 -9.66 4.27
N ILE A 285 1.09 -8.87 4.09
CA ILE A 285 1.25 -7.96 2.94
C ILE A 285 1.29 -8.79 1.65
N THR A 286 0.24 -8.68 0.85
CA THR A 286 0.11 -9.41 -0.42
C THR A 286 1.01 -8.81 -1.49
N VAL A 287 1.82 -9.63 -2.17
CA VAL A 287 2.71 -9.15 -3.22
C VAL A 287 1.94 -9.12 -4.54
N THR A 288 1.91 -7.94 -5.17
CA THR A 288 1.48 -7.69 -6.55
C THR A 288 2.69 -7.69 -7.47
N GLY A 289 2.52 -7.60 -8.79
CA GLY A 289 3.69 -7.54 -9.68
C GLY A 289 4.56 -6.31 -9.45
N ASN A 290 3.98 -5.13 -9.21
CA ASN A 290 4.77 -3.93 -8.90
C ASN A 290 5.61 -4.11 -7.61
N ARG A 291 5.06 -4.81 -6.61
CA ARG A 291 5.79 -5.17 -5.38
C ARG A 291 6.90 -6.17 -5.68
N LEU A 292 6.63 -7.21 -6.48
CA LEU A 292 7.63 -8.20 -6.88
C LEU A 292 8.82 -7.56 -7.61
N GLY A 293 8.55 -6.63 -8.53
CA GLY A 293 9.60 -5.88 -9.23
C GLY A 293 10.47 -5.07 -8.26
N THR A 294 9.85 -4.39 -7.29
CA THR A 294 10.59 -3.65 -6.27
C THR A 294 11.42 -4.58 -5.39
N LEU A 295 10.89 -5.74 -4.97
CA LEU A 295 11.63 -6.75 -4.21
C LEU A 295 12.86 -7.24 -4.98
N ALA A 296 12.73 -7.55 -6.27
CA ALA A 296 13.85 -7.97 -7.11
C ALA A 296 14.96 -6.91 -7.17
N VAL A 297 14.60 -5.63 -7.38
CA VAL A 297 15.54 -4.51 -7.35
C VAL A 297 16.23 -4.41 -5.98
N THR A 298 15.46 -4.36 -4.89
CA THR A 298 16.01 -4.21 -3.53
C THR A 298 16.96 -5.35 -3.16
N TYR A 299 16.63 -6.60 -3.49
CA TYR A 299 17.50 -7.73 -3.17
C TYR A 299 18.78 -7.75 -4.01
N VAL A 300 18.70 -7.44 -5.32
CA VAL A 300 19.88 -7.40 -6.18
C VAL A 300 20.80 -6.23 -5.80
N GLU A 301 20.26 -5.07 -5.45
CA GLU A 301 21.06 -3.93 -4.95
C GLU A 301 21.76 -4.25 -3.62
N ALA A 302 21.09 -4.97 -2.72
CA ALA A 302 21.71 -5.44 -1.48
C ALA A 302 22.91 -6.35 -1.78
N ILE A 303 22.74 -7.32 -2.68
CA ILE A 303 23.81 -8.25 -3.07
C ILE A 303 24.99 -7.50 -3.71
N ASN A 304 24.72 -6.62 -4.67
CA ASN A 304 25.75 -5.89 -5.40
C ASN A 304 26.51 -4.88 -4.52
N SER A 305 25.90 -4.39 -3.44
CA SER A 305 26.58 -3.53 -2.45
C SER A 305 27.40 -4.31 -1.42
N GLY A 306 27.39 -5.65 -1.48
CA GLY A 306 28.05 -6.52 -0.50
C GLY A 306 27.25 -6.73 0.78
N ALA A 307 26.01 -6.22 0.85
CA ALA A 307 25.08 -6.49 1.93
C ALA A 307 24.33 -7.82 1.69
N VAL A 308 23.64 -8.27 2.73
CA VAL A 308 22.79 -9.47 2.67
C VAL A 308 21.33 -9.02 2.48
N PRO A 309 20.58 -9.57 1.51
CA PRO A 309 19.14 -9.37 1.40
C PRO A 309 18.42 -9.51 2.75
N CYS A 310 17.72 -8.45 3.16
CA CYS A 310 16.99 -8.41 4.42
C CYS A 310 15.50 -8.18 4.17
N LEU A 311 14.66 -9.07 4.67
CA LEU A 311 13.21 -9.02 4.46
C LEU A 311 12.60 -7.77 5.10
N GLU A 312 12.98 -7.45 6.33
CA GLU A 312 12.51 -6.24 7.03
C GLU A 312 12.82 -4.96 6.24
N ASN A 313 14.04 -4.83 5.73
CA ASN A 313 14.45 -3.69 4.90
C ASN A 313 13.64 -3.64 3.60
N ALA A 314 13.41 -4.78 2.95
CA ALA A 314 12.60 -4.84 1.74
C ALA A 314 11.15 -4.38 1.97
N VAL A 315 10.55 -4.76 3.11
CA VAL A 315 9.22 -4.27 3.50
C VAL A 315 9.24 -2.77 3.78
N ILE A 316 10.28 -2.23 4.43
CA ILE A 316 10.43 -0.79 4.68
C ILE A 316 10.53 -0.01 3.37
N THR A 317 11.37 -0.45 2.42
CA THR A 317 11.52 0.18 1.10
C THR A 317 10.18 0.20 0.35
N LEU A 318 9.45 -0.91 0.39
CA LEU A 318 8.10 -0.99 -0.21
C LEU A 318 7.13 -0.02 0.47
N ALA A 319 7.10 0.01 1.81
CA ALA A 319 6.22 0.89 2.58
C ALA A 319 6.47 2.37 2.25
N GLN A 320 7.73 2.81 2.20
CA GLN A 320 8.08 4.18 1.85
C GLN A 320 7.55 4.60 0.46
N ARG A 321 7.74 3.74 -0.55
CA ARG A 321 7.27 3.98 -1.92
C ARG A 321 5.74 4.02 -1.99
N GLU A 322 5.09 3.01 -1.43
CA GLU A 322 3.66 2.83 -1.59
C GLU A 322 2.83 3.73 -0.68
N ASN A 323 3.26 3.98 0.56
CA ASN A 323 2.58 4.92 1.44
C ASN A 323 2.64 6.35 0.87
N SER A 324 3.77 6.75 0.26
CA SER A 324 3.86 8.02 -0.48
C SER A 324 2.82 8.11 -1.60
N ALA A 325 2.65 7.04 -2.38
CA ALA A 325 1.65 6.99 -3.44
C ALA A 325 0.21 6.94 -2.89
N ALA A 326 -0.01 6.27 -1.75
CA ALA A 326 -1.30 6.22 -1.07
C ALA A 326 -1.74 7.61 -0.58
N VAL A 327 -0.82 8.40 -0.01
CA VAL A 327 -1.07 9.81 0.36
C VAL A 327 -1.55 10.61 -0.84
N GLN A 328 -0.82 10.54 -1.96
CA GLN A 328 -1.17 11.28 -3.17
C GLN A 328 -2.54 10.86 -3.72
N ARG A 329 -2.77 9.54 -3.84
CA ARG A 329 -4.03 8.98 -4.35
C ARG A 329 -5.23 9.41 -3.51
N ALA A 330 -5.13 9.29 -2.19
CA ALA A 330 -6.19 9.68 -1.28
C ALA A 330 -6.46 11.19 -1.33
N ALA A 331 -5.40 12.01 -1.34
CA ALA A 331 -5.54 13.46 -1.43
C ALA A 331 -6.13 13.93 -2.77
N ASP A 332 -5.80 13.27 -3.87
CA ASP A 332 -6.35 13.56 -5.19
C ASP A 332 -7.81 13.16 -5.28
N TYR A 333 -8.17 11.97 -4.76
CA TYR A 333 -9.55 11.53 -4.66
C TYR A 333 -10.39 12.55 -3.88
N TYR A 334 -9.92 12.98 -2.70
CA TYR A 334 -10.58 14.02 -1.91
C TYR A 334 -10.83 15.30 -2.74
N SER A 335 -9.82 15.77 -3.47
CA SER A 335 -9.91 17.00 -4.27
C SER A 335 -10.93 16.88 -5.39
N GLN A 336 -10.90 15.74 -6.10
CA GLN A 336 -11.81 15.46 -7.20
C GLN A 336 -13.25 15.37 -6.71
N GLN A 337 -13.49 14.67 -5.59
CA GLN A 337 -14.84 14.55 -5.03
C GLN A 337 -15.36 15.90 -4.52
N MET A 338 -14.53 16.69 -3.84
CA MET A 338 -14.92 18.04 -3.41
C MET A 338 -15.27 18.94 -4.60
N ALA A 339 -14.43 18.95 -5.64
CA ALA A 339 -14.67 19.75 -6.85
C ALA A 339 -15.93 19.34 -7.62
N GLN A 340 -16.28 18.04 -7.61
CA GLN A 340 -17.46 17.53 -8.31
C GLN A 340 -18.76 17.72 -7.51
N ARG A 341 -18.70 17.57 -6.19
CA ARG A 341 -19.90 17.53 -5.33
C ARG A 341 -20.30 18.90 -4.79
N VAL A 342 -19.34 19.81 -4.59
CA VAL A 342 -19.61 21.12 -3.97
C VAL A 342 -19.92 22.18 -5.01
N LYS A 343 -21.05 22.89 -4.82
CA LYS A 343 -21.41 24.06 -5.63
C LYS A 343 -21.25 25.34 -4.82
N LEU A 344 -20.22 26.12 -5.13
CA LEU A 344 -19.93 27.37 -4.43
C LEU A 344 -20.79 28.56 -4.94
N PRO A 345 -21.06 29.58 -4.09
CA PRO A 345 -20.98 29.47 -2.64
C PRO A 345 -22.05 28.50 -2.11
N THR A 346 -21.76 27.84 -0.99
CA THR A 346 -22.74 27.09 -0.20
C THR A 346 -23.62 28.05 0.57
N ASP A 347 -24.86 27.66 0.89
CA ASP A 347 -25.79 28.51 1.63
C ASP A 347 -25.34 28.72 3.07
N THR A 348 -24.75 27.67 3.66
CA THR A 348 -24.19 27.69 5.01
C THR A 348 -22.79 27.11 5.03
N LEU A 349 -22.02 27.45 6.07
CA LEU A 349 -20.72 26.82 6.32
C LEU A 349 -20.88 25.32 6.61
N GLN A 350 -21.94 24.93 7.32
CA GLN A 350 -22.21 23.55 7.69
C GLN A 350 -22.34 22.63 6.46
N GLU A 351 -23.02 23.09 5.41
CA GLU A 351 -23.16 22.35 4.15
C GLU A 351 -21.78 21.99 3.55
N LEU A 352 -20.83 22.94 3.54
CA LEU A 352 -19.48 22.70 3.07
C LEU A 352 -18.70 21.75 3.98
N LEU A 353 -18.85 21.91 5.31
CA LEU A 353 -18.19 21.04 6.29
C LEU A 353 -18.70 19.60 6.23
N ASP A 354 -19.99 19.39 5.99
CA ASP A 354 -20.60 18.07 5.83
C ASP A 354 -20.12 17.38 4.55
N MET A 355 -20.02 18.13 3.43
CA MET A 355 -19.44 17.62 2.19
C MET A 355 -17.97 17.25 2.34
N HIS A 356 -17.19 18.10 3.01
CA HIS A 356 -15.80 17.79 3.35
C HIS A 356 -15.70 16.52 4.20
N ALA A 357 -16.50 16.38 5.26
CA ALA A 357 -16.47 15.19 6.12
C ALA A 357 -16.85 13.92 5.36
N ALA A 358 -17.73 14.00 4.35
CA ALA A 358 -18.04 12.86 3.50
C ALA A 358 -16.87 12.48 2.57
N CYS A 359 -16.28 13.45 1.87
CA CYS A 359 -15.16 13.20 0.97
C CYS A 359 -13.89 12.77 1.70
N GLU A 360 -13.65 13.33 2.89
CA GLU A 360 -12.52 12.98 3.75
C GLU A 360 -12.62 11.55 4.26
N ARG A 361 -13.80 11.10 4.71
CA ARG A 361 -14.02 9.72 5.13
C ARG A 361 -13.65 8.71 4.05
N GLU A 362 -14.08 8.98 2.82
CA GLU A 362 -13.77 8.15 1.65
C GLU A 362 -12.26 8.16 1.34
N ALA A 363 -11.62 9.34 1.44
CA ALA A 363 -10.19 9.47 1.22
C ALA A 363 -9.35 8.76 2.30
N ILE A 364 -9.75 8.82 3.57
CA ILE A 364 -9.12 8.06 4.67
C ILE A 364 -9.20 6.56 4.34
N ALA A 365 -10.36 6.06 3.92
CA ALA A 365 -10.51 4.65 3.58
C ALA A 365 -9.56 4.20 2.46
N ILE A 366 -9.41 5.02 1.40
CA ILE A 366 -8.45 4.76 0.31
C ILE A 366 -7.01 4.74 0.84
N PHE A 367 -6.65 5.66 1.74
CA PHE A 367 -5.33 5.67 2.36
C PHE A 367 -5.11 4.41 3.20
N MET A 368 -6.07 4.01 4.04
CA MET A 368 -5.99 2.84 4.92
C MET A 368 -5.85 1.52 4.15
N GLU A 369 -6.51 1.41 2.99
CA GLU A 369 -6.43 0.26 2.10
C GLU A 369 -5.03 0.09 1.48
N HIS A 370 -4.39 1.20 1.11
CA HIS A 370 -3.15 1.17 0.31
C HIS A 370 -1.87 1.39 1.11
N SER A 371 -1.97 1.91 2.33
CA SER A 371 -0.84 2.08 3.24
C SER A 371 -0.56 0.82 4.04
N PHE A 372 0.67 0.60 4.47
CA PHE A 372 1.07 -0.46 5.40
C PHE A 372 2.43 -0.10 6.01
N LYS A 373 2.74 -0.65 7.20
CA LYS A 373 4.00 -0.37 7.91
C LYS A 373 4.34 1.14 7.94
N ASP A 374 3.33 1.96 8.26
CA ASP A 374 3.50 3.41 8.42
C ASP A 374 4.09 3.69 9.81
N GLU A 375 5.41 3.55 9.94
CA GLU A 375 6.11 3.77 11.21
C GLU A 375 5.85 5.18 11.74
N ASN A 376 5.44 5.27 13.01
CA ASN A 376 5.05 6.53 13.66
C ASN A 376 3.93 7.31 12.95
N GLN A 377 3.19 6.66 12.04
CA GLN A 377 2.07 7.25 11.30
C GLN A 377 2.49 8.50 10.50
N GLU A 378 3.73 8.53 10.01
CA GLU A 378 4.31 9.66 9.29
C GLU A 378 3.52 9.98 8.01
N PHE A 379 3.17 8.96 7.23
CA PHE A 379 2.43 9.15 5.98
C PHE A 379 0.97 9.52 6.26
N GLN A 380 0.37 8.95 7.30
CA GLN A 380 -0.98 9.33 7.74
C GLN A 380 -1.04 10.79 8.16
N LYS A 381 -0.06 11.28 8.94
CA LYS A 381 0.06 12.69 9.33
C LYS A 381 0.19 13.58 8.09
N LYS A 382 1.06 13.21 7.15
CA LYS A 382 1.23 13.93 5.87
C LYS A 382 -0.06 13.97 5.04
N PHE A 383 -0.81 12.87 4.98
CA PHE A 383 -2.12 12.83 4.31
C PHE A 383 -3.12 13.76 4.98
N MET A 384 -3.19 13.77 6.31
CA MET A 384 -4.08 14.64 7.05
C MET A 384 -3.74 16.12 6.89
N GLU A 385 -2.45 16.48 6.97
CA GLU A 385 -1.99 17.85 6.70
C GLU A 385 -2.36 18.29 5.28
N THR A 386 -2.14 17.41 4.29
CA THR A 386 -2.49 17.70 2.88
C THR A 386 -4.00 17.93 2.72
N THR A 387 -4.82 17.08 3.33
CA THR A 387 -6.29 17.19 3.24
C THR A 387 -6.80 18.42 3.99
N MET A 388 -6.21 18.77 5.14
CA MET A 388 -6.50 19.98 5.89
C MET A 388 -6.17 21.25 5.09
N ASN A 389 -5.01 21.30 4.44
CA ASN A 389 -4.63 22.43 3.58
C ASN A 389 -5.63 22.60 2.43
N LYS A 390 -5.98 21.51 1.75
CA LYS A 390 -7.00 21.52 0.68
C LYS A 390 -8.38 21.93 1.17
N LYS A 391 -8.80 21.52 2.38
CA LYS A 391 -10.03 22.00 3.03
C LYS A 391 -9.96 23.53 3.23
N GLY A 392 -8.83 24.04 3.67
CA GLY A 392 -8.59 25.48 3.82
C GLY A 392 -8.80 26.24 2.50
N ASP A 393 -8.32 25.69 1.38
CA ASP A 393 -8.53 26.27 0.06
C ASP A 393 -10.01 26.31 -0.32
N PHE A 394 -10.77 25.23 -0.09
CA PHE A 394 -12.21 25.20 -0.36
C PHE A 394 -13.00 26.18 0.53
N LEU A 395 -12.59 26.37 1.80
CA LEU A 395 -13.18 27.38 2.69
C LEU A 395 -12.97 28.78 2.09
N LEU A 396 -11.74 29.12 1.69
CA LEU A 396 -11.44 30.42 1.08
C LEU A 396 -12.20 30.64 -0.23
N GLN A 397 -12.28 29.64 -1.09
CA GLN A 397 -13.05 29.73 -2.34
C GLN A 397 -14.55 29.94 -2.08
N ASN A 398 -15.09 29.31 -1.04
CA ASN A 398 -16.49 29.51 -0.65
C ASN A 398 -16.75 30.93 -0.18
N GLU A 399 -15.86 31.46 0.66
CA GLU A 399 -15.93 32.84 1.12
C GLU A 399 -15.84 33.83 -0.04
N GLU A 400 -14.85 33.65 -0.92
CA GLU A 400 -14.67 34.51 -2.10
C GLU A 400 -15.88 34.48 -3.03
N SER A 401 -16.41 33.29 -3.33
CA SER A 401 -17.61 33.13 -4.16
C SER A 401 -18.83 33.83 -3.53
N SER A 402 -18.96 33.74 -2.20
CA SER A 402 -20.02 34.43 -1.46
C SER A 402 -19.85 35.95 -1.50
N VAL A 403 -18.62 36.47 -1.30
CA VAL A 403 -18.33 37.91 -1.41
C VAL A 403 -18.67 38.43 -2.79
N GLN A 404 -18.17 37.78 -3.84
CA GLN A 404 -18.37 38.20 -5.22
C GLN A 404 -19.87 38.23 -5.57
N TYR A 405 -20.60 37.17 -5.22
CA TYR A 405 -22.03 37.08 -5.50
C TYR A 405 -22.85 38.12 -4.72
N CYS A 406 -22.61 38.28 -3.42
CA CYS A 406 -23.31 39.26 -2.60
C CYS A 406 -23.02 40.69 -3.05
N GLN A 407 -21.77 41.01 -3.38
CA GLN A 407 -21.38 42.33 -3.84
C GLN A 407 -22.04 42.65 -5.18
N ALA A 408 -22.06 41.70 -6.11
CA ALA A 408 -22.74 41.87 -7.40
C ALA A 408 -24.24 42.16 -7.20
N LYS A 409 -24.89 41.42 -6.30
CA LYS A 409 -26.32 41.61 -5.98
C LYS A 409 -26.61 42.93 -5.29
N LEU A 410 -25.77 43.37 -4.34
CA LEU A 410 -25.92 44.69 -3.73
C LEU A 410 -25.69 45.81 -4.73
N ASN A 411 -24.71 45.69 -5.63
CA ASN A 411 -24.49 46.69 -6.68
C ASN A 411 -25.71 46.78 -7.62
N GLU A 412 -26.35 45.66 -7.94
CA GLU A 412 -27.57 45.61 -8.74
C GLU A 412 -28.74 46.30 -8.02
N LEU A 413 -29.00 45.93 -6.76
CA LEU A 413 -30.10 46.47 -5.96
C LEU A 413 -29.92 47.95 -5.61
N SER A 414 -28.69 48.38 -5.34
CA SER A 414 -28.38 49.77 -4.96
C SER A 414 -28.18 50.71 -6.15
N LYS A 415 -28.17 50.20 -7.40
CA LYS A 415 -27.93 51.02 -8.60
C LYS A 415 -28.84 52.25 -8.68
N GLY A 416 -30.15 52.06 -8.50
CA GLY A 416 -31.12 53.16 -8.56
C GLY A 416 -30.98 54.17 -7.42
N LEU A 417 -30.53 53.72 -6.24
CA LEU A 417 -30.18 54.60 -5.12
C LEU A 417 -28.96 55.46 -5.47
N MET A 418 -27.89 54.85 -5.99
CA MET A 418 -26.66 55.55 -6.37
C MET A 418 -26.88 56.59 -7.48
N GLU A 419 -27.72 56.26 -8.46
CA GLU A 419 -28.15 57.20 -9.51
C GLU A 419 -28.96 58.37 -8.92
N SER A 420 -29.88 58.09 -7.98
CA SER A 420 -30.68 59.12 -7.30
C SER A 420 -29.83 60.03 -6.40
N ILE A 421 -28.80 59.49 -5.73
CA ILE A 421 -27.82 60.27 -4.96
C ILE A 421 -27.07 61.22 -5.89
N SER A 422 -26.55 60.69 -7.02
CA SER A 422 -25.77 61.48 -7.99
C SER A 422 -26.60 62.60 -8.65
N ALA A 423 -27.90 62.39 -8.81
CA ALA A 423 -28.84 63.39 -9.33
C ALA A 423 -29.25 64.45 -8.29
N GLY A 424 -28.84 64.32 -7.02
CA GLY A 424 -29.24 65.22 -5.94
C GLY A 424 -30.70 65.05 -5.50
N SER A 425 -31.34 63.91 -5.80
CA SER A 425 -32.76 63.65 -5.51
C SER A 425 -33.11 63.72 -4.02
N PHE A 426 -32.11 63.55 -3.14
CA PHE A 426 -32.27 63.58 -1.68
C PHE A 426 -31.90 64.94 -1.06
N SER A 427 -31.39 65.91 -1.83
CA SER A 427 -31.01 67.25 -1.33
C SER A 427 -32.20 68.21 -1.30
N VAL A 428 -33.33 67.74 -0.78
CA VAL A 428 -34.60 68.46 -0.67
C VAL A 428 -35.13 68.39 0.77
N PRO A 429 -36.00 69.31 1.22
CA PRO A 429 -36.66 69.19 2.51
C PRO A 429 -37.41 67.85 2.63
N GLY A 430 -37.07 67.04 3.64
CA GLY A 430 -37.60 65.68 3.83
C GLY A 430 -36.86 64.58 3.07
N GLY A 431 -35.76 64.91 2.39
CA GLY A 431 -34.96 63.98 1.60
C GLY A 431 -34.28 62.89 2.43
N HIS A 432 -33.95 63.13 3.72
CA HIS A 432 -33.42 62.09 4.60
C HIS A 432 -34.42 60.94 4.78
N LYS A 433 -35.71 61.24 4.93
CA LYS A 433 -36.76 60.22 5.05
C LYS A 433 -36.87 59.37 3.78
N LEU A 434 -36.87 60.01 2.60
CA LEU A 434 -36.93 59.31 1.31
C LEU A 434 -35.70 58.41 1.09
N TYR A 435 -34.52 58.86 1.51
CA TYR A 435 -33.29 58.08 1.49
C TYR A 435 -33.41 56.84 2.37
N MET A 436 -33.90 56.99 3.61
CA MET A 436 -34.10 55.88 4.54
C MET A 436 -35.10 54.84 4.00
N GLU A 437 -36.25 55.27 3.47
CA GLU A 437 -37.24 54.37 2.85
C GLU A 437 -36.64 53.60 1.66
N THR A 438 -35.77 54.25 0.86
CA THR A 438 -35.09 53.60 -0.27
C THR A 438 -34.04 52.59 0.19
N LYS A 439 -33.26 52.93 1.22
CA LYS A 439 -32.25 52.06 1.84
C LYS A 439 -32.90 50.83 2.50
N GLU A 440 -33.99 51.02 3.22
CA GLU A 440 -34.77 49.92 3.83
C GLU A 440 -35.32 48.95 2.78
N ARG A 441 -35.81 49.45 1.64
CA ARG A 441 -36.24 48.59 0.53
C ARG A 441 -35.08 47.76 -0.04
N ILE A 442 -33.90 48.37 -0.21
CA ILE A 442 -32.70 47.64 -0.66
C ILE A 442 -32.31 46.55 0.34
N GLU A 443 -32.39 46.84 1.64
CA GLU A 443 -32.16 45.83 2.68
C GLU A 443 -33.15 44.66 2.56
N GLN A 444 -34.45 44.95 2.45
CA GLN A 444 -35.48 43.93 2.28
C GLN A 444 -35.22 43.06 1.05
N ASP A 445 -34.98 43.69 -0.11
CA ASP A 445 -34.72 43.00 -1.36
C ASP A 445 -33.44 42.14 -1.27
N TYR A 446 -32.39 42.66 -0.64
CA TYR A 446 -31.14 41.93 -0.43
C TYR A 446 -31.37 40.67 0.42
N TRP A 447 -32.16 40.76 1.48
CA TRP A 447 -32.45 39.61 2.32
C TRP A 447 -33.30 38.55 1.60
N GLN A 448 -34.09 38.92 0.57
CA GLN A 448 -34.80 37.97 -0.30
C GLN A 448 -33.91 37.27 -1.34
N VAL A 449 -32.69 37.76 -1.60
CA VAL A 449 -31.79 37.12 -2.59
C VAL A 449 -31.38 35.70 -2.11
N PRO A 450 -31.63 34.64 -2.88
CA PRO A 450 -31.18 33.30 -2.52
C PRO A 450 -29.68 33.12 -2.78
N ARG A 451 -29.07 32.12 -2.13
CA ARG A 451 -27.68 31.68 -2.35
C ARG A 451 -26.59 32.73 -2.12
N LYS A 452 -26.81 33.62 -1.16
CA LYS A 452 -25.81 34.61 -0.73
C LYS A 452 -24.56 33.97 -0.11
N GLY A 453 -24.76 32.88 0.62
CA GLY A 453 -23.71 32.14 1.30
C GLY A 453 -23.14 32.85 2.53
N VAL A 454 -21.99 32.36 3.00
CA VAL A 454 -21.46 32.64 4.35
C VAL A 454 -21.07 34.11 4.60
N LYS A 455 -20.72 34.88 3.56
CA LYS A 455 -20.32 36.30 3.68
C LYS A 455 -21.47 37.30 3.50
N ALA A 456 -22.72 36.83 3.46
CA ALA A 456 -23.89 37.68 3.26
C ALA A 456 -23.98 38.88 4.22
N LYS A 457 -23.83 38.64 5.53
CA LYS A 457 -23.89 39.71 6.55
C LYS A 457 -22.68 40.64 6.50
N GLU A 458 -21.49 40.09 6.29
CA GLU A 458 -20.26 40.87 6.23
C GLU A 458 -20.25 41.83 5.04
N VAL A 459 -20.68 41.38 3.87
CA VAL A 459 -20.82 42.22 2.68
C VAL A 459 -21.89 43.29 2.87
N PHE A 460 -23.02 42.95 3.49
CA PHE A 460 -24.06 43.92 3.81
C PHE A 460 -23.59 44.97 4.83
N GLN A 461 -22.83 44.57 5.84
CA GLN A 461 -22.25 45.52 6.80
C GLN A 461 -21.32 46.53 6.10
N ARG A 462 -20.43 46.06 5.22
CA ARG A 462 -19.57 46.96 4.43
C ARG A 462 -20.38 47.90 3.54
N PHE A 463 -21.51 47.43 3.00
CA PHE A 463 -22.44 48.30 2.28
C PHE A 463 -23.02 49.37 3.22
N LEU A 464 -23.53 49.01 4.39
CA LEU A 464 -24.04 49.98 5.37
C LEU A 464 -22.98 51.01 5.77
N GLU A 465 -21.74 50.58 6.04
CA GLU A 465 -20.61 51.47 6.33
C GLU A 465 -20.35 52.47 5.20
N SER A 466 -20.42 52.01 3.94
CA SER A 466 -20.30 52.90 2.78
C SER A 466 -21.46 53.92 2.68
N GLN A 467 -22.64 53.54 3.15
CA GLN A 467 -23.84 54.39 3.14
C GLN A 467 -23.84 55.41 4.29
N MET A 468 -23.09 55.21 5.37
CA MET A 468 -23.08 56.13 6.52
C MET A 468 -22.59 57.54 6.14
N VAL A 469 -21.55 57.63 5.30
CA VAL A 469 -20.99 58.92 4.85
C VAL A 469 -21.99 59.66 3.97
N ILE A 470 -22.71 58.93 3.13
CA ILE A 470 -23.75 59.47 2.24
C ILE A 470 -24.94 59.96 3.07
N GLU A 471 -25.37 59.15 4.03
CA GLU A 471 -26.48 59.47 4.93
C GLU A 471 -26.19 60.73 5.76
N GLU A 472 -24.99 60.86 6.32
CA GLU A 472 -24.57 62.05 7.07
C GLU A 472 -24.60 63.32 6.20
N SER A 473 -24.16 63.22 4.95
CA SER A 473 -24.23 64.34 3.99
C SER A 473 -25.67 64.75 3.67
N ILE A 474 -26.54 63.78 3.37
CA ILE A 474 -27.97 64.03 3.10
C ILE A 474 -28.63 64.67 4.33
N LEU A 475 -28.35 64.14 5.52
CA LEU A 475 -28.90 64.63 6.78
C LEU A 475 -28.49 66.08 7.08
N GLN A 476 -27.24 66.46 6.80
CA GLN A 476 -26.80 67.85 6.93
C GLN A 476 -27.52 68.78 5.97
N SER A 477 -27.77 68.33 4.73
CA SER A 477 -28.43 69.11 3.68
C SER A 477 -29.94 69.29 3.88
N ASP A 478 -30.59 68.41 4.65
CA ASP A 478 -32.03 68.43 4.87
C ASP A 478 -32.45 69.61 5.77
N LYS A 479 -33.17 70.58 5.19
CA LYS A 479 -33.69 71.77 5.88
C LYS A 479 -35.03 71.53 6.61
N ALA A 480 -35.66 70.38 6.41
CA ALA A 480 -36.89 70.04 7.12
C ALA A 480 -36.64 69.58 8.57
N LEU A 481 -35.39 69.20 8.88
CA LEU A 481 -35.00 68.68 10.20
C LEU A 481 -34.31 69.77 11.04
N THR A 482 -34.70 69.86 12.30
CA THR A 482 -33.99 70.63 13.32
C THR A 482 -32.66 69.96 13.70
N ASP A 483 -31.71 70.73 14.24
CA ASP A 483 -30.43 70.16 14.72
C ASP A 483 -30.62 69.05 15.75
N ARG A 484 -31.68 69.13 16.56
CA ARG A 484 -32.05 68.08 17.51
C ARG A 484 -32.51 66.82 16.82
N GLU A 485 -33.34 66.92 15.78
CA GLU A 485 -33.80 65.76 15.00
C GLU A 485 -32.64 65.12 14.22
N LYS A 486 -31.72 65.94 13.68
CA LYS A 486 -30.49 65.46 13.05
C LYS A 486 -29.63 64.65 14.04
N ALA A 487 -29.41 65.16 15.25
CA ALA A 487 -28.67 64.44 16.29
C ALA A 487 -29.32 63.09 16.67
N VAL A 488 -30.66 63.05 16.79
CA VAL A 488 -31.40 61.81 17.06
C VAL A 488 -31.28 60.81 15.91
N ALA A 489 -31.30 61.27 14.66
CA ALA A 489 -31.12 60.42 13.49
C ALA A 489 -29.71 59.81 13.46
N VAL A 490 -28.66 60.59 13.75
CA VAL A 490 -27.28 60.09 13.86
C VAL A 490 -27.15 59.03 14.96
N ASP A 491 -27.74 59.25 16.14
CA ASP A 491 -27.71 58.29 17.24
C ASP A 491 -28.42 56.97 16.88
N ARG A 492 -29.56 57.07 16.19
CA ARG A 492 -30.28 55.90 15.69
C ARG A 492 -29.46 55.10 14.67
N ALA A 493 -28.82 55.76 13.72
CA ALA A 493 -27.98 55.11 12.71
C ALA A 493 -26.76 54.42 13.35
N LYS A 494 -26.15 55.03 14.37
CA LYS A 494 -25.06 54.41 15.15
C LYS A 494 -25.53 53.17 15.90
N LYS A 495 -26.71 53.23 16.51
CA LYS A 495 -27.30 52.09 17.22
C LYS A 495 -27.58 50.92 16.26
N GLU A 496 -28.17 51.20 15.10
CA GLU A 496 -28.44 50.19 14.07
C GLU A 496 -27.14 49.56 13.56
N ALA A 497 -26.11 50.35 13.27
CA ALA A 497 -24.80 49.86 12.85
C ALA A 497 -24.17 48.93 13.92
N ALA A 498 -24.24 49.31 15.19
CA ALA A 498 -23.75 48.50 16.30
C ALA A 498 -24.53 47.19 16.47
N GLU A 499 -25.85 47.20 16.26
CA GLU A 499 -26.68 45.99 16.28
C GLU A 499 -26.28 45.01 15.15
N LYS A 500 -26.07 45.52 13.93
CA LYS A 500 -25.60 44.71 12.78
C LYS A 500 -24.19 44.16 12.99
N GLU A 501 -23.30 44.96 13.57
CA GLU A 501 -21.96 44.51 13.94
C GLU A 501 -22.02 43.38 14.98
N GLN A 502 -22.87 43.51 16.00
CA GLN A 502 -23.08 42.47 17.00
C GLN A 502 -23.62 41.17 16.38
N GLU A 503 -24.53 41.26 15.41
CA GLU A 503 -25.03 40.09 14.67
C GLU A 503 -23.95 39.42 13.83
N LEU A 504 -23.06 40.18 13.18
CA LEU A 504 -21.93 39.62 12.45
C LEU A 504 -20.96 38.91 13.40
N LEU A 505 -20.65 39.50 14.55
CA LEU A 505 -19.78 38.89 15.56
C LEU A 505 -20.35 37.56 16.07
N LYS A 506 -21.67 37.49 16.32
CA LYS A 506 -22.35 36.23 16.69
C LYS A 506 -22.21 35.17 15.60
N GLN A 507 -22.38 35.54 14.33
CA GLN A 507 -22.20 34.61 13.22
C GLN A 507 -20.75 34.11 13.13
N LYS A 508 -19.75 35.00 13.25
CA LYS A 508 -18.33 34.61 13.22
C LYS A 508 -17.98 33.64 14.34
N LEU A 509 -18.52 33.85 15.54
CA LEU A 509 -18.32 32.92 16.66
C LEU A 509 -18.98 31.56 16.38
N GLN A 510 -20.18 31.55 15.81
CA GLN A 510 -20.86 30.31 15.40
C GLN A 510 -20.07 29.56 14.32
N GLU A 511 -19.54 30.25 13.32
CA GLU A 511 -18.70 29.65 12.27
C GLU A 511 -17.41 29.05 12.85
N GLN A 512 -16.75 29.75 13.78
CA GLN A 512 -15.59 29.22 14.51
C GLN A 512 -15.93 27.93 15.28
N GLN A 513 -17.08 27.92 15.97
CA GLN A 513 -17.55 26.74 16.69
C GLN A 513 -17.82 25.56 15.74
N GLN A 514 -18.48 25.81 14.60
CA GLN A 514 -18.72 24.78 13.58
C GLN A 514 -17.42 24.19 13.02
N GLN A 515 -16.41 25.04 12.77
CA GLN A 515 -15.11 24.56 12.31
C GLN A 515 -14.41 23.69 13.36
N MET A 516 -14.46 24.09 14.64
CA MET A 516 -13.90 23.32 15.74
C MET A 516 -14.57 21.95 15.88
N GLU A 517 -15.90 21.89 15.80
CA GLU A 517 -16.67 20.64 15.85
C GLU A 517 -16.37 19.74 14.64
N ALA A 518 -16.29 20.31 13.44
CA ALA A 518 -15.96 19.56 12.24
C ALA A 518 -14.53 19.00 12.28
N GLN A 519 -13.58 19.72 12.86
CA GLN A 519 -12.22 19.23 13.09
C GLN A 519 -12.20 18.07 14.09
N ASP A 520 -12.95 18.17 15.20
CA ASP A 520 -13.05 17.06 16.16
C ASP A 520 -13.66 15.81 15.53
N LYS A 521 -14.71 15.97 14.71
CA LYS A 521 -15.34 14.85 13.97
C LYS A 521 -14.37 14.19 12.97
N SER A 522 -13.63 15.00 12.21
CA SER A 522 -12.59 14.53 11.27
C SER A 522 -11.53 13.69 12.00
N ARG A 523 -11.00 14.19 13.12
CA ARG A 523 -10.03 13.47 13.96
C ARG A 523 -10.60 12.14 14.47
N LYS A 524 -11.83 12.13 14.99
CA LYS A 524 -12.48 10.90 15.49
C LYS A 524 -12.66 9.85 14.39
N GLU A 525 -13.07 10.27 13.19
CA GLU A 525 -13.21 9.39 12.03
C GLU A 525 -11.86 8.77 11.65
N ASN A 526 -10.80 9.58 11.60
CA ASN A 526 -9.46 9.12 11.28
C ASN A 526 -8.94 8.08 12.28
N ILE A 527 -9.09 8.36 13.58
CA ILE A 527 -8.72 7.44 14.67
C ILE A 527 -9.54 6.14 14.60
N ALA A 528 -10.82 6.21 14.27
CA ALA A 528 -11.68 5.03 14.15
C ALA A 528 -11.22 4.10 13.03
N GLN A 529 -10.97 4.63 11.82
CA GLN A 529 -10.50 3.80 10.69
C GLN A 529 -9.07 3.28 10.92
N LEU A 530 -8.19 4.06 11.54
CA LEU A 530 -6.86 3.59 11.92
C LEU A 530 -6.97 2.42 12.91
N LYS A 531 -7.82 2.53 13.93
CA LYS A 531 -8.02 1.46 14.92
C LYS A 531 -8.44 0.15 14.25
N GLU A 532 -9.39 0.20 13.32
CA GLU A 532 -9.83 -0.97 12.55
C GLU A 532 -8.69 -1.59 11.75
N LYS A 533 -7.90 -0.76 11.04
CA LYS A 533 -6.71 -1.21 10.30
C LYS A 533 -5.68 -1.91 11.20
N LEU A 534 -5.28 -1.27 12.31
CA LEU A 534 -4.29 -1.84 13.23
C LEU A 534 -4.78 -3.15 13.87
N GLN A 535 -6.09 -3.28 14.08
CA GLN A 535 -6.70 -4.52 14.57
C GLN A 535 -6.61 -5.64 13.54
N MET A 536 -6.91 -5.36 12.26
CA MET A 536 -6.71 -6.34 11.17
C MET A 536 -5.25 -6.77 11.04
N GLU A 537 -4.31 -5.81 11.07
CA GLU A 537 -2.86 -6.09 10.99
C GLU A 537 -2.39 -6.97 12.16
N ARG A 538 -2.89 -6.69 13.37
CA ARG A 538 -2.63 -7.52 14.56
C ARG A 538 -3.15 -8.95 14.41
N GLU A 539 -4.33 -9.15 13.83
CA GLU A 539 -4.85 -10.49 13.56
C GLU A 539 -4.00 -11.25 12.53
N HIS A 540 -3.53 -10.56 11.48
CA HIS A 540 -2.60 -11.16 10.51
C HIS A 540 -1.29 -11.58 11.17
N LEU A 541 -0.69 -10.71 11.98
CA LEU A 541 0.53 -11.03 12.73
C LEU A 541 0.31 -12.21 13.68
N LEU A 542 -0.83 -12.28 14.37
CA LEU A 542 -1.15 -13.37 15.27
C LEU A 542 -1.28 -14.71 14.52
N ARG A 543 -1.94 -14.73 13.35
CA ARG A 543 -2.04 -15.92 12.50
C ARG A 543 -0.65 -16.39 12.04
N GLU A 544 0.22 -15.47 11.65
CA GLU A 544 1.61 -15.76 11.27
C GLU A 544 2.37 -16.41 12.45
N GLN A 545 2.32 -15.80 13.63
CA GLN A 545 3.00 -16.32 14.82
C GLN A 545 2.49 -17.68 15.28
N ILE A 546 1.17 -17.91 15.23
CA ILE A 546 0.57 -19.22 15.55
C ILE A 546 1.08 -20.28 14.56
N MET A 547 1.09 -19.98 13.27
CA MET A 547 1.62 -20.89 12.25
C MET A 547 3.10 -21.24 12.50
N MET A 548 3.93 -20.25 12.86
CA MET A 548 5.33 -20.48 13.21
C MET A 548 5.47 -21.39 14.45
N LEU A 549 4.66 -21.17 15.47
CA LEU A 549 4.65 -22.00 16.68
C LEU A 549 4.25 -23.43 16.37
N GLU A 550 3.14 -23.62 15.65
CA GLU A 550 2.62 -24.94 15.28
C GLU A 550 3.63 -25.73 14.45
N HIS A 551 4.27 -25.08 13.47
CA HIS A 551 5.32 -25.70 12.67
C HIS A 551 6.53 -26.11 13.53
N THR A 552 7.01 -25.19 14.37
CA THR A 552 8.14 -25.44 15.28
C THR A 552 7.83 -26.60 16.23
N GLN A 553 6.61 -26.68 16.77
CA GLN A 553 6.16 -27.79 17.61
C GLN A 553 6.07 -29.11 16.85
N LYS A 554 5.61 -29.10 15.59
CA LYS A 554 5.58 -30.29 14.74
C LYS A 554 6.99 -30.84 14.53
N VAL A 555 7.94 -29.99 14.13
CA VAL A 555 9.35 -30.40 13.93
C VAL A 555 9.97 -30.90 15.24
N GLN A 556 9.72 -30.22 16.35
CA GLN A 556 10.18 -30.64 17.68
C GLN A 556 9.66 -32.05 18.01
N ASN A 557 8.37 -32.31 17.81
CA ASN A 557 7.76 -33.61 18.06
C ASN A 557 8.35 -34.70 17.16
N ASP A 558 8.53 -34.44 15.87
CA ASP A 558 9.13 -35.42 14.96
C ASP A 558 10.54 -35.82 15.42
N TRP A 559 11.36 -34.85 15.84
CA TRP A 559 12.69 -35.13 16.38
C TRP A 559 12.68 -35.96 17.65
N LEU A 560 11.68 -35.77 18.52
CA LEU A 560 11.51 -36.61 19.70
C LEU A 560 11.20 -38.06 19.32
N HIS A 561 10.27 -38.27 18.39
CA HIS A 561 9.91 -39.61 17.88
C HIS A 561 11.07 -40.29 17.15
N GLU A 562 11.93 -39.50 16.50
CA GLU A 562 13.16 -39.96 15.83
C GLU A 562 14.34 -40.14 16.81
N GLY A 563 14.19 -39.85 18.10
CA GLY A 563 15.22 -40.09 19.14
C GLY A 563 16.22 -38.95 19.36
N PHE A 564 16.01 -37.77 18.78
CA PHE A 564 16.91 -36.61 18.89
C PHE A 564 16.56 -35.71 20.09
N LYS A 565 16.64 -36.25 21.31
CA LYS A 565 16.26 -35.55 22.56
C LYS A 565 16.96 -34.20 22.76
N LYS A 566 18.27 -34.11 22.44
CA LYS A 566 19.02 -32.85 22.58
C LYS A 566 18.47 -31.74 21.68
N LYS A 567 18.20 -32.05 20.40
CA LYS A 567 17.63 -31.09 19.45
C LYS A 567 16.21 -30.68 19.86
N TYR A 568 15.43 -31.65 20.34
CA TYR A 568 14.13 -31.40 20.95
C TYR A 568 14.23 -30.37 22.10
N GLU A 569 15.22 -30.53 22.99
CA GLU A 569 15.44 -29.62 24.13
C GLU A 569 15.89 -28.23 23.69
N GLU A 570 16.76 -28.13 22.67
CA GLU A 570 17.25 -26.86 22.11
C GLU A 570 16.08 -26.00 21.55
N MET A 571 15.07 -26.63 20.94
CA MET A 571 13.88 -25.93 20.42
C MET A 571 12.95 -25.35 21.50
N ASN A 572 13.11 -25.72 22.77
CA ASN A 572 12.26 -25.18 23.84
C ASN A 572 12.42 -23.65 24.00
N ALA A 573 13.61 -23.11 23.71
CA ALA A 573 13.86 -21.68 23.76
C ALA A 573 13.03 -20.95 22.67
N GLU A 574 13.05 -21.45 21.44
CA GLU A 574 12.28 -20.91 20.31
C GLU A 574 10.77 -20.99 20.55
N ILE A 575 10.28 -22.13 21.03
CA ILE A 575 8.85 -22.31 21.36
C ILE A 575 8.43 -21.35 22.48
N SER A 576 9.25 -21.18 23.51
CA SER A 576 8.99 -20.24 24.59
C SER A 576 8.94 -18.80 24.06
N GLN A 577 9.81 -18.46 23.12
CA GLN A 577 9.84 -17.15 22.48
C GLN A 577 8.58 -16.91 21.63
N PHE A 578 8.17 -17.87 20.78
CA PHE A 578 6.93 -17.75 20.00
C PHE A 578 5.70 -17.63 20.90
N LYS A 579 5.64 -18.41 21.99
CA LYS A 579 4.56 -18.26 22.99
C LYS A 579 4.55 -16.86 23.60
N ARG A 580 5.71 -16.32 23.98
CA ARG A 580 5.81 -14.93 24.47
C ARG A 580 5.39 -13.91 23.42
N MET A 581 5.81 -14.06 22.16
CA MET A 581 5.37 -13.18 21.06
C MET A 581 3.86 -13.22 20.90
N ILE A 582 3.25 -14.41 20.88
CA ILE A 582 1.80 -14.60 20.81
C ILE A 582 1.11 -13.98 22.01
N ASP A 583 1.61 -14.22 23.21
CA ASP A 583 1.04 -13.67 24.45
C ASP A 583 1.18 -12.15 24.50
N THR A 584 2.30 -11.60 24.04
CA THR A 584 2.47 -10.15 23.85
C THR A 584 1.43 -9.68 22.85
N THR A 585 1.38 -10.20 21.62
CA THR A 585 0.43 -9.78 20.59
C THR A 585 -1.03 -9.98 21.02
N LYS A 586 -1.39 -11.00 21.81
CA LYS A 586 -2.76 -11.22 22.34
C LYS A 586 -3.10 -10.33 23.54
N ASN A 587 -2.17 -10.13 24.47
CA ASN A 587 -2.42 -9.33 25.67
C ASN A 587 -2.14 -7.83 25.43
N ASP A 588 -1.63 -7.45 24.25
CA ASP A 588 -1.51 -6.06 23.81
C ASP A 588 -2.87 -5.42 23.45
N ASP A 589 -3.93 -5.74 24.19
CA ASP A 589 -5.28 -5.19 24.03
C ASP A 589 -5.36 -3.70 24.43
N THR A 590 -4.24 -3.04 24.75
CA THR A 590 -4.24 -1.61 25.10
C THR A 590 -2.91 -0.90 24.85
N PRO A 591 -1.72 -1.43 25.14
CA PRO A 591 -0.50 -0.62 25.06
C PRO A 591 -0.16 -0.06 23.68
N TRP A 592 0.11 -0.87 22.65
CA TRP A 592 0.67 -0.30 21.42
C TRP A 592 -0.37 0.42 20.57
N ILE A 593 -1.54 -0.19 20.32
CA ILE A 593 -2.61 0.45 19.55
C ILE A 593 -3.05 1.73 20.27
N ALA A 594 -3.34 1.70 21.57
CA ALA A 594 -3.76 2.91 22.25
C ALA A 594 -2.62 3.95 22.28
N ARG A 595 -1.35 3.57 22.52
CA ARG A 595 -0.22 4.51 22.42
C ARG A 595 -0.10 5.12 21.03
N THR A 596 -0.23 4.32 19.97
CA THR A 596 -0.21 4.81 18.59
C THR A 596 -1.35 5.77 18.32
N LEU A 597 -2.56 5.44 18.77
CA LEU A 597 -3.74 6.29 18.65
C LEU A 597 -3.63 7.58 19.49
N ASP A 598 -3.09 7.49 20.71
CA ASP A 598 -2.90 8.61 21.64
C ASP A 598 -1.82 9.56 21.11
N ASN A 599 -0.66 9.03 20.68
CA ASN A 599 0.40 9.81 20.03
C ASN A 599 -0.12 10.52 18.78
N LEU A 600 -0.88 9.81 17.94
CA LEU A 600 -1.50 10.42 16.78
C LEU A 600 -2.53 11.48 17.21
N ALA A 601 -3.37 11.23 18.21
CA ALA A 601 -4.36 12.19 18.68
C ALA A 601 -3.72 13.48 19.24
N ASP A 602 -2.63 13.36 19.99
CA ASP A 602 -1.86 14.49 20.53
C ASP A 602 -1.20 15.29 19.41
N GLU A 603 -0.53 14.60 18.47
CA GLU A 603 0.12 15.27 17.33
C GLU A 603 -0.88 15.88 16.37
N LEU A 604 -2.03 15.24 16.13
CA LEU A 604 -3.12 15.82 15.36
C LEU A 604 -3.68 17.05 16.05
N THR A 605 -3.75 17.04 17.39
CA THR A 605 -4.11 18.24 18.12
C THR A 605 -3.08 19.35 17.86
N ALA A 606 -1.79 19.05 17.77
CA ALA A 606 -0.76 20.04 17.42
C ALA A 606 -0.87 20.52 15.96
N ILE A 607 -1.06 19.63 14.98
CA ILE A 607 -1.21 19.96 13.55
C ILE A 607 -2.47 20.81 13.32
N LEU A 608 -3.57 20.48 14.01
CA LEU A 608 -4.86 21.15 13.86
C LEU A 608 -4.96 22.44 14.71
N SER A 609 -4.26 22.52 15.86
CA SER A 609 -4.22 23.72 16.71
C SER A 609 -3.15 24.72 16.30
N ALA A 610 -2.16 24.32 15.50
CA ALA A 610 -1.25 25.25 14.87
C ALA A 610 -2.09 26.31 14.15
N PRO A 611 -1.95 27.61 14.45
CA PRO A 611 -2.67 28.66 13.76
C PRO A 611 -2.06 28.83 12.36
N ALA A 612 -2.19 27.82 11.51
CA ALA A 612 -1.65 27.78 10.17
C ALA A 612 -2.60 28.52 9.24
N LYS A 613 -2.30 29.80 9.00
CA LYS A 613 -2.55 30.55 7.75
C LYS A 613 -3.99 30.72 7.24
N LEU A 614 -5.02 30.11 7.83
CA LEU A 614 -6.42 30.40 7.52
C LEU A 614 -6.84 31.83 7.87
N ILE A 615 -6.11 32.50 8.77
CA ILE A 615 -6.32 33.93 9.09
C ILE A 615 -5.39 34.84 8.24
N GLY A 616 -4.42 34.29 7.50
CA GLY A 616 -3.25 35.06 7.01
C GLY A 616 -3.30 35.63 5.60
N HIS A 617 -4.09 35.09 4.66
CA HIS A 617 -4.04 35.53 3.26
C HIS A 617 -5.31 36.24 2.72
N GLY A 618 -6.37 36.38 3.53
CA GLY A 618 -7.57 37.13 3.15
C GLY A 618 -7.43 38.67 3.09
N VAL A 619 -6.35 39.26 3.65
CA VAL A 619 -6.22 40.73 3.71
C VAL A 619 -5.57 41.35 2.45
N LYS A 620 -4.94 40.56 1.56
CA LYS A 620 -4.26 41.14 0.37
C LYS A 620 -5.05 41.11 -0.95
N GLY A 621 -6.13 40.34 -1.08
CA GLY A 621 -6.92 40.27 -2.32
C GLY A 621 -8.03 41.33 -2.42
N VAL A 622 -8.76 41.58 -1.33
CA VAL A 622 -10.02 42.33 -1.39
C VAL A 622 -9.82 43.86 -1.49
N SER A 623 -8.66 44.39 -1.08
CA SER A 623 -8.35 45.82 -1.25
C SER A 623 -8.12 46.24 -2.72
N SER A 624 -7.90 45.29 -3.63
CA SER A 624 -7.62 45.58 -5.04
C SER A 624 -8.88 45.82 -5.88
N LEU A 625 -10.03 45.27 -5.49
CA LEU A 625 -11.26 45.39 -6.28
C LEU A 625 -11.96 46.75 -6.16
N PHE A 626 -11.66 47.54 -5.11
CA PHE A 626 -12.32 48.84 -4.89
C PHE A 626 -11.45 50.08 -5.17
N LYS A 627 -10.17 49.92 -5.52
CA LYS A 627 -9.36 51.08 -5.95
C LYS A 627 -9.78 51.68 -7.31
N LYS A 628 -10.75 51.11 -8.02
CA LYS A 628 -11.18 51.61 -9.34
C LYS A 628 -12.46 52.45 -9.39
N HIS A 629 -13.16 52.67 -8.29
CA HIS A 629 -14.30 53.59 -8.28
C HIS A 629 -14.21 54.59 -7.11
N LYS A 630 -13.22 55.48 -7.17
CA LYS A 630 -13.37 56.80 -6.54
C LYS A 630 -14.33 57.60 -7.43
N LEU A 631 -15.60 57.62 -7.06
CA LEU A 631 -16.55 58.62 -7.55
C LEU A 631 -16.06 60.00 -7.06
N PRO A 632 -15.98 61.01 -7.94
CA PRO A 632 -15.72 62.38 -7.53
C PRO A 632 -16.98 62.92 -6.83
N PHE A 633 -16.75 63.59 -5.70
CA PHE A 633 -17.76 64.24 -4.85
C PHE A 633 -18.61 65.26 -5.59
#